data_AF-A0A950ZTW1-F1
#
_entry.id   AF-A0A950ZTW1-F1
#
_cell.length_a   1.000
_cell.length_b   1.000
_cell.length_c   1.000
_cell.angle_alpha   90.00
_cell.angle_beta   90.00
_cell.angle_gamma   90.00
#
_symmetry.space_group_name_H-M   'P 1'
#
loop_
_entity.id
_entity.type
_entity.pdbx_description
1 polymer ?
#
loop_
_entity_poly.entity_id
_entity_poly.type
_entity_poly.pdbx_seq_one_letter_code
_entity_poly.pdbx_strand_id
1 'polypeptide(L)'
;MVVGPRRLSTQQIARAAHVSVGSLYYYFPSKRDLVLCGLRTDVLAHRCAAFHRWADHLRRSDPPGYLSAFVESSADSILFLRPAVYAAIELGSAALWPSLEVALAANTQEFQDARRGALSISEARVPGLARLGRTWRRFVFGAVLDREAPRQERRTVSARLCAGWRHLSLSCTPAACRPPQSPSGPNQAAPGAPDRPHRRFAAQDAAALFTI
;
A
#
# COMPACT_ATOMS: atom_id res chain seq x y z
N MET A 1 -2.00 -13.03 -20.30
CA MET A 1 -0.67 -13.30 -19.69
C MET A 1 0.02 -11.95 -19.44
N VAL A 2 0.29 -11.58 -18.18
CA VAL A 2 0.93 -10.28 -17.85
C VAL A 2 2.40 -10.31 -18.30
N VAL A 3 2.77 -9.45 -19.25
CA VAL A 3 4.14 -9.35 -19.74
C VAL A 3 4.98 -8.62 -18.69
N GLY A 4 5.99 -9.30 -18.13
CA GLY A 4 6.91 -8.69 -17.17
C GLY A 4 7.79 -7.60 -17.79
N PRO A 5 8.29 -6.65 -16.98
CA PRO A 5 9.06 -5.50 -17.45
C PRO A 5 10.30 -5.86 -18.30
N ARG A 6 10.98 -7.00 -18.08
CA ARG A 6 12.07 -7.44 -18.97
C ARG A 6 11.59 -7.73 -20.40
N ARG A 7 10.38 -8.30 -20.55
CA ARG A 7 9.81 -8.69 -21.85
C ARG A 7 8.96 -7.60 -22.52
N LEU A 8 8.68 -6.50 -21.82
CA LEU A 8 7.88 -5.38 -22.31
C LEU A 8 8.70 -4.48 -23.26
N SER A 9 8.28 -4.24 -24.49
CA SER A 9 8.99 -3.30 -25.39
C SER A 9 8.38 -1.90 -25.36
N THR A 10 9.19 -0.86 -25.65
CA THR A 10 8.70 0.52 -25.76
C THR A 10 7.64 0.66 -26.85
N GLN A 11 7.72 -0.14 -27.92
CA GLN A 11 6.69 -0.19 -28.98
C GLN A 11 5.35 -0.73 -28.47
N GLN A 12 5.38 -1.76 -27.62
CA GLN A 12 4.16 -2.30 -27.00
C GLN A 12 3.51 -1.25 -26.08
N ILE A 13 4.32 -0.54 -25.30
CA ILE A 13 3.83 0.55 -24.44
C ILE A 13 3.23 1.68 -25.27
N ALA A 14 3.95 2.16 -26.30
CA ALA A 14 3.48 3.23 -27.18
C ALA A 14 2.13 2.89 -27.81
N ARG A 15 1.99 1.65 -28.29
CA ARG A 15 0.74 1.14 -28.85
C ARG A 15 -0.39 1.12 -27.82
N ALA A 16 -0.12 0.61 -26.60
CA ALA A 16 -1.13 0.55 -25.55
C ALA A 16 -1.56 1.93 -25.04
N ALA A 17 -0.64 2.90 -25.04
CA ALA A 17 -0.91 4.27 -24.62
C ALA A 17 -1.41 5.18 -25.77
N HIS A 18 -1.58 4.66 -26.99
CA HIS A 18 -1.95 5.44 -28.17
C HIS A 18 -1.04 6.66 -28.44
N VAL A 19 0.26 6.52 -28.18
CA VAL A 19 1.27 7.57 -28.42
C VAL A 19 2.39 7.06 -29.33
N SER A 20 3.17 7.98 -29.89
CA SER A 20 4.37 7.59 -30.65
C SER A 20 5.49 7.13 -29.70
N VAL A 21 6.38 6.26 -30.19
CA VAL A 21 7.60 5.87 -29.47
C VAL A 21 8.48 7.10 -29.20
N GLY A 22 8.54 8.05 -30.14
CA GLY A 22 9.29 9.31 -29.97
C GLY A 22 8.74 10.15 -28.81
N SER A 23 7.41 10.22 -28.66
CA SER A 23 6.76 10.89 -27.52
C SER A 23 7.12 10.24 -26.18
N LEU A 24 7.24 8.91 -26.13
CA LEU A 24 7.70 8.24 -24.92
C LEU A 24 9.15 8.60 -24.58
N TYR A 25 10.05 8.60 -25.56
CA TYR A 25 11.46 8.95 -25.32
C TYR A 25 11.67 10.42 -24.94
N TYR A 26 10.77 11.32 -25.37
CA TYR A 26 10.79 12.71 -24.96
C TYR A 26 10.59 12.86 -23.44
N TYR A 27 9.69 12.10 -22.83
CA TYR A 27 9.41 12.16 -21.38
C TYR A 27 10.21 11.14 -20.55
N PHE A 28 10.58 10.02 -21.16
CA PHE A 28 11.26 8.90 -20.52
C PHE A 28 12.46 8.50 -21.39
N PRO A 29 13.66 9.09 -21.14
CA PRO A 29 14.84 8.86 -21.96
C PRO A 29 15.23 7.38 -22.11
N SER A 30 14.87 6.54 -21.13
CA SER A 30 15.06 5.09 -21.21
C SER A 30 13.78 4.31 -20.87
N LYS A 31 13.73 3.05 -21.33
CA LYS A 31 12.69 2.08 -20.90
C LYS A 31 12.66 1.92 -19.39
N ARG A 32 13.83 2.00 -18.73
CA ARG A 32 13.92 1.93 -17.26
C ARG A 32 13.19 3.10 -16.61
N ASP A 33 13.40 4.33 -17.09
CA ASP A 33 12.73 5.53 -16.56
C ASP A 33 11.21 5.45 -16.75
N LEU A 34 10.78 4.86 -17.85
CA LEU A 34 9.37 4.64 -18.13
C LEU A 34 8.75 3.67 -17.12
N VAL A 35 9.33 2.46 -16.96
CA VAL A 35 8.73 1.44 -16.09
C VAL A 35 8.86 1.79 -14.60
N LEU A 36 9.84 2.62 -14.23
CA LEU A 36 10.02 3.14 -12.88
C LEU A 36 9.31 4.48 -12.63
N CYS A 37 8.58 5.01 -13.62
CA CYS A 37 7.94 6.33 -13.53
C CYS A 37 7.08 6.51 -12.26
N GLY A 38 6.33 5.47 -11.88
CA GLY A 38 5.49 5.50 -10.69
C GLY A 38 6.25 5.71 -9.38
N LEU A 39 7.56 5.40 -9.32
CA LEU A 39 8.41 5.59 -8.16
C LEU A 39 9.15 6.93 -8.16
N ARG A 40 9.00 7.77 -9.18
CA ARG A 40 9.63 9.08 -9.20
C ARG A 40 8.94 10.03 -8.23
N THR A 41 9.71 10.75 -7.44
CA THR A 41 9.20 11.62 -6.37
C THR A 41 8.38 12.79 -6.92
N ASP A 42 8.73 13.33 -8.09
CA ASP A 42 7.99 14.39 -8.78
C ASP A 42 6.59 13.92 -9.22
N VAL A 43 6.49 12.70 -9.75
CA VAL A 43 5.21 12.07 -10.14
C VAL A 43 4.32 11.85 -8.93
N LEU A 44 4.89 11.34 -7.83
CA LEU A 44 4.15 11.14 -6.58
C LEU A 44 3.70 12.47 -5.96
N ALA A 45 4.57 13.48 -5.94
CA ALA A 45 4.23 14.82 -5.48
C ALA A 45 3.09 15.43 -6.31
N HIS A 46 3.10 15.25 -7.63
CA HIS A 46 2.03 15.72 -8.50
C HIS A 46 0.68 15.05 -8.17
N ARG A 47 0.68 13.74 -7.93
CA ARG A 47 -0.53 12.99 -7.52
C ARG A 47 -1.05 13.46 -6.16
N CYS A 48 -0.17 13.65 -5.18
CA CYS A 48 -0.55 14.20 -3.88
C CYS A 48 -1.16 15.60 -4.04
N ALA A 49 -0.53 16.48 -4.82
CA ALA A 49 -1.05 17.82 -5.09
C ALA A 49 -2.42 17.79 -5.79
N ALA A 50 -2.65 16.85 -6.71
CA ALA A 50 -3.95 16.67 -7.35
C ALA A 50 -5.04 16.26 -6.35
N PHE A 51 -4.72 15.34 -5.43
CA PHE A 51 -5.62 14.98 -4.34
C PHE A 51 -5.94 16.19 -3.45
N HIS A 52 -4.93 16.96 -3.03
CA HIS A 52 -5.14 18.15 -2.19
C HIS A 52 -6.02 19.20 -2.87
N ARG A 53 -5.77 19.50 -4.15
CA ARG A 53 -6.62 20.44 -4.91
C ARG A 53 -8.09 20.01 -4.91
N TRP A 54 -8.35 18.71 -4.97
CA TRP A 54 -9.71 18.18 -4.98
C TRP A 54 -10.34 18.09 -3.58
N ALA A 55 -9.60 17.61 -2.57
CA ALA A 55 -10.16 17.23 -1.27
C ALA A 55 -9.96 18.27 -0.16
N ASP A 56 -9.06 19.24 -0.29
CA ASP A 56 -8.67 20.10 0.86
C ASP A 56 -9.84 20.90 1.44
N HIS A 57 -10.87 21.21 0.65
CA HIS A 57 -12.09 21.84 1.14
C HIS A 57 -12.79 21.02 2.23
N LEU A 58 -12.75 19.67 2.14
CA LEU A 58 -13.35 18.76 3.12
C LEU A 58 -12.59 18.76 4.45
N ARG A 59 -11.30 19.14 4.46
CA ARG A 59 -10.43 18.99 5.64
C ARG A 59 -10.96 19.75 6.86
N ARG A 60 -11.72 20.84 6.65
CA ARG A 60 -12.39 21.60 7.72
C ARG A 60 -13.90 21.39 7.76
N SER A 61 -14.56 21.29 6.61
CA SER A 61 -16.03 21.20 6.54
C SER A 61 -16.57 19.80 6.85
N ASP A 62 -15.80 18.76 6.50
CA ASP A 62 -16.16 17.34 6.70
C ASP A 62 -14.89 16.48 6.88
N PRO A 63 -14.26 16.50 8.08
CA PRO A 63 -13.06 15.70 8.32
C PRO A 63 -13.24 14.18 8.12
N PRO A 64 -14.39 13.55 8.49
CA PRO A 64 -14.67 12.16 8.13
C PRO A 64 -14.71 11.92 6.61
N GLY A 65 -15.31 12.85 5.85
CA GLY A 65 -15.30 12.82 4.38
C GLY A 65 -13.89 12.94 3.81
N TYR A 66 -13.07 13.86 4.33
CA TYR A 66 -11.67 14.03 3.92
C TYR A 66 -10.85 12.73 4.09
N LEU A 67 -11.01 12.09 5.24
CA LEU A 67 -10.35 10.83 5.54
C LEU A 67 -10.81 9.69 4.62
N SER A 68 -12.11 9.62 4.31
CA SER A 68 -12.65 8.62 3.38
C SER A 68 -12.09 8.83 1.97
N ALA A 69 -12.04 10.09 1.53
CA ALA A 69 -11.42 10.50 0.27
C ALA A 69 -9.92 10.15 0.22
N PHE A 70 -9.18 10.35 1.32
CA PHE A 70 -7.77 9.97 1.44
C PHE A 70 -7.57 8.45 1.31
N VAL A 71 -8.44 7.64 1.92
CA VAL A 71 -8.37 6.18 1.84
C VAL A 71 -8.57 5.69 0.41
N GLU A 72 -9.56 6.22 -0.30
CA GLU A 72 -9.79 5.91 -1.71
C GLU A 72 -8.61 6.32 -2.59
N SER A 73 -8.10 7.54 -2.40
CA SER A 73 -6.91 8.04 -3.10
C SER A 73 -5.66 7.17 -2.84
N SER A 74 -5.51 6.66 -1.62
CA SER A 74 -4.44 5.73 -1.26
C SER A 74 -4.60 4.37 -1.94
N ALA A 75 -5.82 3.84 -2.03
CA ALA A 75 -6.09 2.59 -2.75
C ALA A 75 -5.74 2.70 -4.24
N ASP A 76 -6.05 3.83 -4.87
CA ASP A 76 -5.69 4.09 -6.26
C ASP A 76 -4.19 4.32 -6.44
N SER A 77 -3.53 4.96 -5.47
CA SER A 77 -2.08 5.13 -5.47
C SER A 77 -1.33 3.81 -5.33
N ILE A 78 -1.85 2.85 -4.57
CA ILE A 78 -1.30 1.48 -4.49
C ILE A 78 -1.32 0.81 -5.86
N LEU A 79 -2.43 0.92 -6.60
CA LEU A 79 -2.56 0.35 -7.94
C LEU A 79 -1.59 1.00 -8.92
N PHE A 80 -1.42 2.33 -8.82
CA PHE A 80 -0.49 3.09 -9.65
C PHE A 80 0.99 2.75 -9.37
N LEU A 81 1.36 2.57 -8.11
CA LEU A 81 2.74 2.28 -7.66
C LEU A 81 3.20 0.86 -7.99
N ARG A 82 2.29 -0.10 -7.87
CA ARG A 82 2.61 -1.53 -7.94
C ARG A 82 3.40 -1.96 -9.19
N PRO A 83 3.05 -1.54 -10.41
CA PRO A 83 3.80 -1.89 -11.62
C PRO A 83 5.27 -1.46 -11.53
N ALA A 84 5.51 -0.24 -11.04
CA ALA A 84 6.86 0.31 -10.89
C ALA A 84 7.64 -0.38 -9.77
N VAL A 85 6.97 -0.78 -8.69
CA VAL A 85 7.58 -1.59 -7.61
C VAL A 85 8.03 -2.95 -8.13
N TYR A 86 7.17 -3.68 -8.85
CA TYR A 86 7.58 -4.96 -9.43
C TYR A 86 8.68 -4.81 -10.48
N ALA A 87 8.63 -3.75 -11.30
CA ALA A 87 9.70 -3.44 -12.23
C ALA A 87 11.02 -3.17 -11.49
N ALA A 88 11.01 -2.43 -10.39
CA ALA A 88 12.20 -2.20 -9.59
C ALA A 88 12.74 -3.50 -8.96
N ILE A 89 11.87 -4.37 -8.43
CA ILE A 89 12.28 -5.69 -7.91
C ILE A 89 12.96 -6.52 -9.01
N GLU A 90 12.37 -6.55 -10.21
CA GLU A 90 12.89 -7.34 -11.34
C GLU A 90 14.18 -6.74 -11.96
N LEU A 91 14.35 -5.41 -11.89
CA LEU A 91 15.48 -4.67 -12.46
C LEU A 91 16.57 -4.30 -11.43
N GLY A 92 16.44 -4.74 -10.17
CA GLY A 92 17.37 -4.49 -9.07
C GLY A 92 16.88 -3.45 -8.06
N SER A 93 16.98 -3.81 -6.77
CA SER A 93 16.39 -3.11 -5.62
C SER A 93 17.01 -1.76 -5.28
N ALA A 94 18.18 -1.41 -5.83
CA ALA A 94 18.90 -0.18 -5.49
C ALA A 94 18.07 1.10 -5.71
N ALA A 95 17.19 1.10 -6.72
CA ALA A 95 16.30 2.22 -7.03
C ALA A 95 14.93 2.14 -6.34
N LEU A 96 14.59 1.01 -5.71
CA LEU A 96 13.28 0.78 -5.11
C LEU A 96 13.14 1.49 -3.76
N TRP A 97 14.07 1.21 -2.85
CA TRP A 97 13.88 1.52 -1.44
C TRP A 97 13.80 3.01 -1.13
N PRO A 98 14.69 3.88 -1.64
CA PRO A 98 14.62 5.31 -1.33
C PRO A 98 13.28 5.94 -1.74
N SER A 99 12.82 5.65 -2.97
CA SER A 99 11.53 6.14 -3.47
C SER A 99 10.34 5.60 -2.68
N LEU A 100 10.35 4.30 -2.38
CA LEU A 100 9.25 3.67 -1.65
C LEU A 100 9.18 4.16 -0.21
N GLU A 101 10.32 4.39 0.45
CA GLU A 101 10.37 4.92 1.81
C GLU A 101 9.80 6.33 1.90
N VAL A 102 10.17 7.21 0.96
CA VAL A 102 9.63 8.56 0.83
C VAL A 102 8.12 8.52 0.60
N ALA A 103 7.66 7.68 -0.34
CA ALA A 103 6.23 7.52 -0.64
C ALA A 103 5.43 7.03 0.58
N LEU A 104 5.94 6.00 1.26
CA LEU A 104 5.32 5.45 2.47
C LEU A 104 5.34 6.45 3.62
N ALA A 105 6.40 7.25 3.77
CA ALA A 105 6.51 8.26 4.82
C ALA A 105 5.49 9.38 4.61
N ALA A 106 5.42 9.93 3.39
CA ALA A 106 4.46 10.96 3.02
C ALA A 106 3.02 10.46 3.19
N ASN A 107 2.69 9.28 2.69
CA ASN A 107 1.35 8.70 2.83
C ASN A 107 0.99 8.41 4.30
N THR A 108 1.95 7.99 5.12
CA THR A 108 1.73 7.77 6.55
C THR A 108 1.49 9.09 7.30
N GLN A 109 2.24 10.14 6.97
CA GLN A 109 2.07 11.45 7.56
C GLN A 109 0.70 12.03 7.22
N GLU A 110 0.32 11.98 5.94
CA GLU A 110 -0.97 12.46 5.47
C GLU A 110 -2.14 11.71 6.13
N PHE A 111 -2.03 10.39 6.29
CA PHE A 111 -3.02 9.61 7.03
C PHE A 111 -3.17 10.09 8.48
N GLN A 112 -2.05 10.37 9.15
CA GLN A 112 -2.08 10.88 10.53
C GLN A 112 -2.70 12.27 10.60
N ASP A 113 -2.42 13.14 9.63
CA ASP A 113 -2.97 14.50 9.54
C ASP A 113 -4.49 14.46 9.28
N ALA A 114 -4.93 13.66 8.30
CA ALA A 114 -6.34 13.40 8.02
C ALA A 114 -7.07 12.87 9.27
N ARG A 115 -6.41 12.00 10.04
CA ARG A 115 -6.96 11.46 11.27
C ARG A 115 -7.05 12.48 12.39
N ARG A 116 -6.05 13.33 12.59
CA ARG A 116 -6.11 14.38 13.63
C ARG A 116 -7.33 15.28 13.45
N GLY A 117 -7.68 15.62 12.20
CA GLY A 117 -8.87 16.42 11.91
C GLY A 117 -10.19 15.72 12.26
N ALA A 118 -10.23 14.38 12.26
CA ALA A 118 -11.43 13.58 12.47
C ALA A 118 -11.60 13.03 13.90
N LEU A 119 -10.62 13.24 14.79
CA LEU A 119 -10.65 12.74 16.17
C LEU A 119 -11.07 13.84 17.16
N SER A 120 -11.76 13.45 18.22
CA SER A 120 -11.94 14.32 19.40
C SER A 120 -10.62 14.46 20.17
N ILE A 121 -10.45 15.54 20.95
CA ILE A 121 -9.22 15.83 21.74
C ILE A 121 -8.82 14.64 22.64
N SER A 122 -9.81 13.90 23.17
CA SER A 122 -9.59 12.72 24.03
C SER A 122 -9.00 11.53 23.25
N GLU A 123 -9.42 11.33 22.01
CA GLU A 123 -8.98 10.23 21.14
C GLU A 123 -7.64 10.53 20.45
N ALA A 124 -7.25 11.81 20.38
CA ALA A 124 -6.06 12.29 19.70
C ALA A 124 -4.74 12.09 20.47
N ARG A 125 -4.71 11.30 21.56
CA ARG A 125 -3.46 11.05 22.32
C ARG A 125 -2.36 10.56 21.38
N VAL A 126 -1.25 11.31 21.36
CA VAL A 126 -0.10 11.16 20.44
C VAL A 126 0.41 9.71 20.27
N PRO A 127 0.49 8.86 21.32
CA PRO A 127 0.91 7.47 21.16
C PRO A 127 -0.04 6.62 20.30
N GLY A 128 -1.35 6.89 20.35
CA GLY A 128 -2.37 6.18 19.57
C GLY A 128 -2.25 6.46 18.08
N LEU A 129 -2.04 7.74 17.72
CA LEU A 129 -1.89 8.17 16.34
C LEU A 129 -0.61 7.62 15.69
N ALA A 130 0.51 7.60 16.42
CA ALA A 130 1.76 7.03 15.92
C ALA A 130 1.63 5.51 15.68
N ARG A 131 0.93 4.79 16.56
CA ARG A 131 0.64 3.35 16.38
C ARG A 131 -0.23 3.13 15.14
N LEU A 132 -1.27 3.94 14.96
CA LEU A 132 -2.12 3.95 13.77
C LEU A 132 -1.34 4.18 12.48
N GLY A 133 -0.47 5.20 12.46
CA GLY A 133 0.40 5.47 11.33
C GLY A 133 1.30 4.29 10.96
N ARG A 134 1.88 3.61 11.95
CA ARG A 134 2.67 2.38 11.70
C ARG A 134 1.84 1.24 11.13
N THR A 135 0.62 1.02 11.63
CA THR A 135 -0.30 0.01 11.10
C THR A 135 -0.67 0.33 9.66
N TRP A 136 -1.02 1.59 9.38
CA TRP A 136 -1.33 2.06 8.04
C TRP A 136 -0.16 1.87 7.07
N ARG A 137 1.06 2.29 7.47
CA ARG A 137 2.28 2.08 6.68
C ARG A 137 2.49 0.62 6.30
N ARG A 138 2.36 -0.29 7.27
CA ARG A 138 2.51 -1.75 7.05
C ARG A 138 1.44 -2.28 6.11
N PHE A 139 0.20 -1.83 6.27
CA PHE A 139 -0.90 -2.19 5.38
C PHE A 139 -0.62 -1.73 3.95
N VAL A 140 -0.28 -0.45 3.73
CA VAL A 140 0.01 0.09 2.40
C VAL A 140 1.18 -0.64 1.76
N PHE A 141 2.26 -0.88 2.51
CA PHE A 141 3.41 -1.66 2.03
C PHE A 141 3.02 -3.08 1.59
N GLY A 142 2.28 -3.80 2.45
CA GLY A 142 1.77 -5.13 2.11
C GLY A 142 0.85 -5.11 0.88
N ALA A 143 -0.06 -4.13 0.81
CA ALA A 143 -0.99 -3.98 -0.30
C ALA A 143 -0.31 -3.62 -1.63
N VAL A 144 0.83 -2.94 -1.61
CA VAL A 144 1.65 -2.69 -2.81
C VAL A 144 2.29 -3.99 -3.31
N LEU A 145 2.79 -4.82 -2.39
CA LEU A 145 3.47 -6.09 -2.72
C LEU A 145 2.52 -7.25 -3.03
N ASP A 146 1.29 -7.19 -2.52
CA ASP A 146 0.26 -8.19 -2.78
C ASP A 146 -0.32 -8.01 -4.19
N ARG A 147 0.04 -8.95 -5.06
CA ARG A 147 -0.37 -8.98 -6.46
C ARG A 147 -1.84 -9.38 -6.61
N GLU A 148 -2.31 -10.27 -5.74
CA GLU A 148 -3.55 -11.03 -5.91
C GLU A 148 -4.72 -10.36 -5.20
N ALA A 149 -4.46 -9.53 -4.20
CA ALA A 149 -5.53 -8.79 -3.53
C ALA A 149 -6.44 -8.06 -4.55
N PRO A 150 -7.76 -8.30 -4.54
CA PRO A 150 -8.71 -7.53 -5.32
C PRO A 150 -8.76 -6.07 -4.86
N ARG A 151 -9.14 -5.15 -5.77
CA ARG A 151 -9.32 -3.72 -5.43
C ARG A 151 -10.34 -3.54 -4.30
N GLN A 152 -11.43 -4.30 -4.34
CA GLN A 152 -12.49 -4.23 -3.35
C GLN A 152 -12.03 -4.69 -1.96
N GLU A 153 -11.17 -5.71 -1.89
CA GLU A 153 -10.61 -6.17 -0.61
C GLU A 153 -9.73 -5.10 0.02
N ARG A 154 -8.84 -4.46 -0.77
CA ARG A 154 -8.00 -3.35 -0.29
C ARG A 154 -8.82 -2.18 0.25
N ARG A 155 -9.88 -1.79 -0.46
CA ARG A 155 -10.82 -0.75 -0.01
C ARG A 155 -11.48 -1.13 1.31
N THR A 156 -11.99 -2.36 1.39
CA THR A 156 -12.65 -2.88 2.59
C THR A 156 -11.71 -2.91 3.79
N VAL A 157 -10.48 -3.39 3.63
CA VAL A 157 -9.48 -3.42 4.70
C VAL A 157 -9.10 -2.01 5.13
N SER A 158 -8.90 -1.09 4.18
CA SER A 158 -8.57 0.31 4.50
C SER A 158 -9.71 1.00 5.26
N ALA A 159 -10.95 0.81 4.82
CA ALA A 159 -12.14 1.31 5.49
C ALA A 159 -12.32 0.71 6.90
N ARG A 160 -12.04 -0.60 7.06
CA ARG A 160 -12.07 -1.26 8.38
C ARG A 160 -10.96 -0.79 9.31
N LEU A 161 -9.74 -0.60 8.81
CA LEU A 161 -8.66 0.03 9.59
C LEU A 161 -9.06 1.43 10.04
N CYS A 162 -9.86 2.11 9.21
CA CYS A 162 -10.39 3.41 9.51
C CYS A 162 -11.56 3.42 10.52
N ALA A 163 -12.51 2.48 10.41
CA ALA A 163 -13.68 2.42 11.27
C ALA A 163 -13.40 1.71 12.60
N GLY A 164 -12.65 0.60 12.55
CA GLY A 164 -12.45 -0.33 13.67
C GLY A 164 -11.53 0.17 14.78
N TRP A 165 -10.89 1.33 14.63
CA TRP A 165 -9.98 1.81 15.67
C TRP A 165 -10.68 2.25 16.95
N ARG A 166 -11.95 2.65 16.89
CA ARG A 166 -12.77 2.93 18.09
C ARG A 166 -12.83 1.72 19.04
N HIS A 167 -12.74 0.50 18.52
CA HIS A 167 -12.77 -0.73 19.32
C HIS A 167 -11.36 -1.22 19.74
N LEU A 168 -10.34 -1.00 18.90
CA LEU A 168 -8.96 -1.44 19.19
C LEU A 168 -8.25 -0.57 20.25
N SER A 169 -8.61 0.71 20.38
CA SER A 169 -8.05 1.60 21.40
C SER A 169 -8.57 1.30 22.81
N LEU A 170 -9.80 0.76 22.94
CA LEU A 170 -10.42 0.41 24.22
C LEU A 170 -10.06 -1.01 24.71
N SER A 171 -9.68 -1.91 23.79
CA SER A 171 -9.49 -3.34 24.10
C SER A 171 -8.05 -3.72 24.45
N CYS A 172 -7.09 -2.81 24.28
CA CYS A 172 -5.67 -3.11 24.44
C CYS A 172 -5.12 -2.35 25.65
N THR A 173 -5.63 -2.64 26.85
CA THR A 173 -4.93 -2.32 28.09
C THR A 173 -3.66 -3.17 28.16
N PRO A 174 -2.50 -2.62 28.56
CA PRO A 174 -1.24 -3.36 28.65
C PRO A 174 -1.31 -4.60 29.57
N ALA A 175 -2.33 -4.69 30.43
CA ALA A 175 -2.61 -5.88 31.24
C ALA A 175 -3.06 -7.10 30.41
N ALA A 176 -3.73 -6.91 29.27
CA ALA A 176 -4.27 -7.99 28.43
C ALA A 176 -3.26 -8.57 27.44
N CYS A 177 -2.13 -7.90 27.20
CA CYS A 177 -1.01 -8.40 26.39
C CYS A 177 0.14 -8.95 27.23
N ARG A 178 -0.11 -9.30 28.50
CA ARG A 178 0.85 -10.11 29.25
C ARG A 178 0.83 -11.50 28.61
N PRO A 179 1.96 -12.01 28.06
CA PRO A 179 1.99 -13.41 27.66
C PRO A 179 1.58 -14.25 28.87
N PRO A 180 0.78 -15.33 28.70
CA PRO A 180 0.52 -16.25 29.79
C PRO A 180 1.88 -16.65 30.34
N GLN A 181 2.10 -16.45 31.64
CA GLN A 181 3.31 -16.92 32.29
C GLN A 181 3.34 -18.43 32.06
N SER A 182 4.27 -18.88 31.23
CA SER A 182 4.46 -20.31 30.99
C SER A 182 4.67 -20.95 32.37
N PRO A 183 3.89 -21.97 32.75
CA PRO A 183 4.19 -22.72 33.96
C PRO A 183 5.58 -23.31 33.77
N SER A 184 6.51 -22.90 34.61
CA SER A 184 7.85 -23.46 34.71
C SER A 184 7.73 -24.90 35.22
N GLY A 185 7.49 -25.83 34.30
CA GLY A 185 7.50 -27.27 34.51
C GLY A 185 8.66 -27.91 33.75
N PRO A 186 9.33 -28.93 34.32
CA PRO A 186 10.55 -29.50 33.76
C PRO A 186 10.27 -30.34 32.49
N ASN A 187 10.99 -29.95 31.45
CA ASN A 187 11.43 -30.68 30.27
C ASN A 187 11.06 -32.19 30.23
N GLN A 188 10.05 -32.54 29.43
CA GLN A 188 9.89 -33.91 28.93
C GLN A 188 9.90 -33.87 27.40
N ALA A 189 10.96 -34.44 26.84
CA ALA A 189 11.10 -34.71 25.43
C ALA A 189 10.15 -35.84 25.01
N ALA A 190 9.47 -35.68 23.88
CA ALA A 190 8.94 -36.81 23.13
C ALA A 190 8.99 -36.52 21.61
N PRO A 191 9.33 -37.53 20.79
CA PRO A 191 9.65 -37.38 19.37
C PRO A 191 8.47 -37.73 18.44
N GLY A 192 8.54 -37.22 17.22
CA GLY A 192 7.99 -37.89 16.02
C GLY A 192 6.52 -37.65 15.71
N ALA A 193 6.24 -36.87 14.66
CA ALA A 193 5.03 -36.98 13.85
C ALA A 193 5.20 -36.18 12.53
N PRO A 194 4.49 -36.56 11.45
CA PRO A 194 5.09 -36.70 10.13
C PRO A 194 4.74 -35.58 9.14
N ASP A 195 5.55 -35.60 8.09
CA ASP A 195 5.44 -34.92 6.80
C ASP A 195 3.98 -34.87 6.28
N ARG A 196 3.54 -33.69 5.85
CA ARG A 196 2.25 -33.52 5.15
C ARG A 196 2.46 -32.89 3.77
N PRO A 197 1.83 -33.47 2.73
CA PRO A 197 2.12 -33.18 1.34
C PRO A 197 1.52 -31.88 0.84
N HIS A 198 2.24 -31.28 -0.11
CA HIS A 198 1.82 -30.18 -0.96
C HIS A 198 0.44 -30.43 -1.60
N ARG A 199 -0.55 -29.60 -1.26
CA ARG A 199 -1.75 -29.43 -2.08
C ARG A 199 -1.48 -28.38 -3.16
N ARG A 200 -1.40 -28.85 -4.40
CA ARG A 200 -1.60 -28.06 -5.61
C ARG A 200 -3.03 -27.50 -5.59
N PHE A 201 -3.17 -26.19 -5.72
CA PHE A 201 -4.42 -25.57 -6.14
C PHE A 201 -4.27 -25.04 -7.57
N ALA A 202 -5.21 -25.48 -8.41
CA ALA A 202 -5.32 -25.13 -9.81
C ALA A 202 -5.76 -23.66 -9.95
N ALA A 203 -5.13 -23.00 -10.92
CA ALA A 203 -5.46 -21.66 -11.37
C ALA A 203 -6.76 -21.65 -12.16
N GLN A 204 -7.63 -20.67 -11.90
CA GLN A 204 -8.70 -20.25 -12.79
C GLN A 204 -8.94 -18.74 -12.66
N ASP A 205 -8.85 -18.09 -13.82
CA ASP A 205 -9.46 -16.84 -14.30
C ASP A 205 -9.26 -15.54 -13.49
N ALA A 206 -8.38 -14.65 -13.94
CA ALA A 206 -8.55 -13.69 -15.05
C ALA A 206 -9.04 -12.33 -14.55
N ALA A 207 -8.11 -11.40 -14.35
CA ALA A 207 -8.42 -9.98 -14.28
C ALA A 207 -7.34 -9.18 -15.03
N ALA A 208 -7.75 -8.74 -16.21
CA ALA A 208 -7.32 -7.57 -16.95
C ALA A 208 -5.88 -7.08 -16.70
N LEU A 209 -5.02 -7.52 -17.61
CA LEU A 209 -3.89 -6.74 -18.10
C LEU A 209 -4.32 -5.27 -18.26
N PHE A 210 -3.70 -4.40 -17.45
CA PHE A 210 -3.59 -2.96 -17.64
C PHE A 210 -4.60 -2.30 -18.60
N THR A 211 -5.41 -1.41 -18.02
CA THR A 211 -6.36 -0.42 -18.61
C THR A 211 -7.81 -0.87 -18.42
N ILE A 212 -8.70 -0.12 -17.75
CA ILE A 212 -8.72 1.33 -17.43
C ILE A 212 -8.58 1.59 -15.93
#